data_AF-A0ABC9IHU7-F1
#
_entry.id   AF-A0ABC9IHU7-F1
#
_cell.length_a   1.000
_cell.length_b   1.000
_cell.length_c   1.000
_cell.angle_alpha   90.00
_cell.angle_beta   90.00
_cell.angle_gamma   90.00
#
_symmetry.space_group_name_H-M   'P 1'
#
loop_
_entity.id
_entity.type
_entity.pdbx_description
1 polymer ?
#
loop_
_entity_poly.entity_id
_entity_poly.type
_entity_poly.pdbx_seq_one_letter_code
_entity_poly.pdbx_strand_id
1 'polypeptide(L)'
;MTLNPEHTPVFRRGYRLQWEQVQNSHVILYPEGMAKLNDSAAAILQLVDGHTTLNGIIAQLNARFPGAEGLADDVLEFFQRAYEQKWVTFRD
;
A
#
# COMPACT_ATOMS: atom_id res chain seq x y z
N MET A 1 -10.16 -13.23 1.48
CA MET A 1 -8.99 -13.49 2.34
C MET A 1 -9.11 -12.54 3.51
N THR A 2 -9.06 -13.04 4.74
CA THR A 2 -9.08 -12.18 5.93
C THR A 2 -7.68 -11.63 6.11
N LEU A 3 -7.52 -10.30 6.08
CA LEU A 3 -6.25 -9.67 6.38
C LEU A 3 -6.05 -9.64 7.88
N ASN A 4 -4.91 -10.14 8.35
CA ASN A 4 -4.51 -10.03 9.73
C ASN A 4 -3.53 -8.85 9.87
N PRO A 5 -3.62 -8.03 10.92
CA PRO A 5 -2.74 -6.88 11.12
C PRO A 5 -1.26 -7.26 11.30
N GLU A 6 -0.97 -8.53 11.57
CA GLU A 6 0.39 -9.08 11.66
C GLU A 6 1.00 -9.41 10.29
N HIS A 7 0.19 -9.51 9.25
CA HIS A 7 0.71 -9.80 7.91
C HIS A 7 1.64 -8.69 7.42
N THR A 8 2.69 -9.10 6.73
CA THR A 8 3.65 -8.18 6.11
C THR A 8 3.33 -8.05 4.61
N PRO A 9 2.81 -6.90 4.14
CA PRO A 9 2.63 -6.66 2.72
C PRO A 9 3.98 -6.58 2.01
N VAL A 10 4.06 -7.19 0.83
CA VAL A 10 5.21 -7.12 -0.07
C VAL A 10 4.71 -6.85 -1.49
N PHE A 11 5.45 -6.07 -2.27
CA PHE A 11 5.15 -5.93 -3.69
C PHE A 11 5.33 -7.27 -4.41
N ARG A 12 4.38 -7.59 -5.30
CA ARG A 12 4.47 -8.79 -6.13
C ARG A 12 5.66 -8.67 -7.10
N ARG A 13 6.26 -9.79 -7.48
CA ARG A 13 7.41 -9.80 -8.40
C ARG A 13 7.05 -9.11 -9.72
N GLY A 14 7.83 -8.10 -10.09
CA GLY A 14 7.60 -7.28 -11.29
C GLY A 14 6.75 -6.03 -11.05
N TYR A 15 6.21 -5.84 -9.85
CA TYR A 15 5.51 -4.61 -9.45
C TYR A 15 6.50 -3.67 -8.76
N ARG A 16 6.46 -2.39 -9.11
CA ARG A 16 7.31 -1.36 -8.51
C ARG A 16 6.54 -0.07 -8.36
N LEU A 17 6.66 0.55 -7.19
CA LEU A 17 6.21 1.91 -6.96
C LEU A 17 7.25 2.88 -7.55
N GLN A 18 6.80 3.82 -8.38
CA GLN A 18 7.65 4.83 -9.00
C GLN A 18 6.97 6.20 -8.92
N TRP A 19 7.76 7.26 -8.74
CA TRP A 19 7.27 8.62 -8.88
C TRP A 19 7.34 9.05 -10.35
N GLU A 20 6.22 9.52 -10.89
CA GLU A 20 6.12 9.97 -12.28
C GLU A 20 6.09 11.51 -12.33
N GLN A 21 7.20 12.12 -12.74
CA GLN A 21 7.33 13.58 -12.76
C GLN A 21 6.35 14.25 -13.73
N VAL A 22 6.06 13.62 -14.87
CA VAL A 22 5.16 14.15 -15.91
C VAL A 22 3.74 14.32 -15.37
N GLN A 23 3.30 13.40 -14.51
CA GLN A 23 1.96 13.42 -13.93
C GLN A 23 1.92 13.99 -12.50
N ASN A 24 3.09 14.27 -11.93
CA ASN A 24 3.27 14.70 -10.54
C ASN A 24 2.51 13.77 -9.57
N SER A 25 2.66 12.46 -9.75
CA SER A 25 1.94 11.46 -8.96
C SER A 25 2.73 10.16 -8.86
N HIS A 26 2.43 9.36 -7.84
CA HIS A 26 2.96 8.00 -7.74
C HIS A 26 2.20 7.06 -8.67
N VAL A 27 2.94 6.14 -9.28
CA VAL A 27 2.42 5.10 -10.16
C VAL A 27 2.96 3.74 -9.72
N ILE A 28 2.17 2.68 -9.90
CA ILE A 28 2.67 1.31 -9.85
C ILE A 28 2.91 0.85 -11.27
N LEU A 29 4.14 0.45 -11.56
CA LEU A 29 4.52 -0.20 -12.80
C LEU A 29 4.43 -1.71 -12.63
N TYR A 30 3.85 -2.39 -13.62
CA TYR A 30 3.77 -3.85 -13.69
C TYR A 30 3.90 -4.32 -15.15
N PRO A 31 4.16 -5.60 -15.43
CA PRO A 31 4.53 -6.06 -16.77
C PRO A 31 3.48 -5.75 -17.86
N GLU A 32 2.22 -5.67 -17.48
CA GLU A 32 1.08 -5.42 -18.39
C GLU A 32 0.72 -3.93 -18.51
N GLY A 33 1.31 -3.03 -17.70
CA GLY A 33 0.98 -1.60 -17.77
C GLY A 33 1.39 -0.78 -16.54
N MET A 34 0.64 0.29 -16.28
CA MET A 34 0.82 1.17 -15.13
C MET A 34 -0.52 1.55 -14.51
N ALA A 35 -0.56 1.66 -13.18
CA ALA A 35 -1.69 2.19 -12.45
C ALA A 35 -1.30 3.49 -11.75
N LYS A 36 -2.08 4.55 -11.97
CA LYS A 36 -1.91 5.82 -11.25
C LYS A 36 -2.49 5.70 -9.85
N LEU A 37 -1.74 6.12 -8.85
CA LEU A 37 -2.17 6.17 -7.46
C LEU A 37 -2.63 7.58 -7.09
N ASN A 38 -3.57 7.66 -6.16
CA ASN A 38 -3.86 8.90 -5.44
C ASN A 38 -2.87 9.07 -4.27
N ASP A 39 -2.88 10.24 -3.63
CA ASP A 39 -1.95 10.56 -2.54
C ASP A 39 -2.07 9.59 -1.36
N SER A 40 -3.28 9.17 -0.99
CA SER A 40 -3.51 8.21 0.10
C SER A 40 -2.91 6.83 -0.23
N ALA A 41 -3.21 6.29 -1.41
CA ALA A 41 -2.67 5.01 -1.87
C ALA A 41 -1.15 5.05 -1.98
N ALA A 42 -0.60 6.16 -2.48
CA ALA A 42 0.83 6.38 -2.55
C ALA A 42 1.47 6.37 -1.15
N ALA A 43 0.90 7.11 -0.19
CA ALA A 43 1.41 7.17 1.18
C ALA A 43 1.39 5.79 1.86
N ILE A 44 0.34 4.99 1.64
CA ILE A 44 0.24 3.63 2.17
C ILE A 44 1.30 2.73 1.52
N LEU A 45 1.39 2.73 0.19
CA LEU A 45 2.30 1.84 -0.56
C LEU A 45 3.78 2.22 -0.40
N GLN A 46 4.09 3.48 -0.13
CA GLN A 46 5.46 3.90 0.20
C GLN A 46 5.98 3.25 1.48
N LEU A 47 5.10 2.84 2.40
CA LEU A 47 5.46 2.16 3.64
C LEU A 47 5.62 0.65 3.47
N VAL A 48 5.33 0.11 2.28
CA VAL A 48 5.49 -1.30 1.95
C VAL A 48 6.93 -1.56 1.57
N ASP A 49 7.77 -1.82 2.57
CA ASP A 49 9.18 -2.21 2.38
C ASP A 49 9.38 -3.74 2.35
N GLY A 50 8.37 -4.49 2.78
CA GLY A 50 8.39 -5.95 2.85
C GLY A 50 8.88 -6.53 4.18
N HIS A 51 9.14 -5.68 5.18
CA HIS A 51 9.37 -6.09 6.57
C HIS A 51 8.36 -5.46 7.55
N THR A 52 7.76 -4.31 7.22
CA THR A 52 6.75 -3.67 8.08
C THR A 52 5.40 -4.37 7.97
N THR A 53 4.82 -4.77 9.11
CA THR A 53 3.48 -5.36 9.19
C THR A 53 2.37 -4.33 8.94
N LEU A 54 1.16 -4.79 8.62
CA LEU A 54 -0.01 -3.91 8.45
C LEU A 54 -0.23 -3.01 9.68
N ASN A 55 -0.07 -3.54 10.90
CA ASN A 55 -0.17 -2.74 12.12
C ASN A 55 0.91 -1.64 12.19
N GLY A 56 2.15 -1.97 11.81
CA GLY A 56 3.24 -1.01 11.72
C GLY A 56 2.97 0.11 10.71
N ILE A 57 2.39 -0.23 9.56
CA ILE A 57 1.98 0.74 8.54
C ILE A 57 0.87 1.64 9.07
N ILE A 58 -0.16 1.09 9.71
CA ILE A 58 -1.26 1.84 10.33
C ILE A 58 -0.72 2.80 11.39
N ALA A 59 0.21 2.36 12.24
CA ALA A 59 0.82 3.19 13.27
C ALA A 59 1.62 4.36 12.66
N GLN A 60 2.39 4.10 11.60
CA GLN A 60 3.15 5.14 10.90
C GLN A 60 2.23 6.16 10.20
N LEU A 61 1.13 5.70 9.58
CA LEU A 61 0.16 6.59 8.96
C LEU A 61 -0.58 7.42 9.99
N ASN A 62 -0.99 6.83 11.12
CA ASN A 62 -1.60 7.57 12.23
C ASN A 62 -0.66 8.66 12.78
N ALA A 63 0.65 8.38 12.87
CA ALA A 63 1.62 9.36 13.30
C ALA A 63 1.81 10.51 12.30
N ARG A 64 1.68 10.24 10.99
CA ARG A 64 1.75 11.25 9.92
C ARG A 64 0.47 12.07 9.78
N PHE A 65 -0.68 11.44 10.03
CA PHE A 65 -2.02 12.04 9.89
C PHE A 65 -2.79 11.91 11.21
N PRO A 66 -2.37 12.65 12.26
CA PRO A 66 -3.05 12.59 13.55
C PRO A 66 -4.49 13.08 13.41
N GLY A 67 -5.46 12.28 13.87
CA GLY A 67 -6.89 12.61 13.81
C GLY A 67 -7.67 11.98 12.65
N ALA A 68 -7.04 11.10 11.87
CA ALA A 68 -7.76 10.28 10.88
C ALA A 68 -8.53 9.14 11.59
N GLU A 69 -9.78 9.40 11.98
CA GLU A 69 -10.68 8.35 12.46
C GLU A 69 -10.95 7.33 11.34
N GLY A 70 -10.96 6.04 11.67
CA GLY A 70 -11.20 4.96 10.69
C GLY A 70 -9.99 4.57 9.83
N LEU A 71 -8.85 5.27 9.93
CA LEU A 71 -7.66 5.03 9.10
C LEU A 71 -7.22 3.55 9.05
N ALA A 72 -7.32 2.84 10.16
CA ALA A 72 -6.96 1.42 10.21
C ALA A 72 -7.83 0.58 9.25
N ASP A 73 -9.13 0.82 9.23
CA ASP A 73 -10.08 0.11 8.38
C ASP A 73 -9.87 0.48 6.90
N ASP A 74 -9.70 1.78 6.60
CA ASP A 74 -9.36 2.26 5.26
C ASP A 74 -8.07 1.62 4.71
N VAL A 75 -7.04 1.50 5.56
CA VAL A 75 -5.76 0.87 5.18
C VAL A 75 -5.95 -0.61 4.92
N LEU A 76 -6.70 -1.32 5.76
CA LEU A 76 -7.00 -2.74 5.57
C LEU A 76 -7.82 -2.97 4.28
N GLU A 77 -8.87 -2.18 4.05
CA GLU A 77 -9.66 -2.25 2.82
C GLU A 77 -8.78 -1.97 1.59
N PHE A 78 -7.92 -0.95 1.66
CA PHE A 78 -6.98 -0.63 0.59
C PHE A 78 -6.06 -1.82 0.27
N PHE A 79 -5.46 -2.44 1.28
CA PHE A 79 -4.60 -3.60 1.09
C PHE A 79 -5.37 -4.82 0.55
N GLN A 80 -6.63 -4.97 0.92
CA GLN A 80 -7.50 -6.01 0.37
C GLN A 80 -7.70 -5.79 -1.13
N ARG A 81 -8.02 -4.57 -1.54
CA ARG A 81 -8.14 -4.19 -2.96
C ARG A 81 -6.83 -4.37 -3.72
N ALA A 82 -5.72 -3.93 -3.15
CA ALA A 82 -4.39 -4.06 -3.76
C ALA A 82 -4.01 -5.54 -3.96
N TYR A 83 -4.42 -6.42 -3.04
CA TYR A 83 -4.25 -7.87 -3.17
C TYR A 83 -5.17 -8.47 -4.24
N GLU A 84 -6.44 -8.07 -4.29
CA GLU A 84 -7.37 -8.49 -5.35
C GLU A 84 -6.85 -8.10 -6.74
N GLN A 85 -6.26 -6.91 -6.87
CA GLN A 85 -5.59 -6.44 -8.10
C GLN A 85 -4.21 -7.08 -8.35
N LYS A 86 -3.75 -7.96 -7.45
CA LYS A 86 -2.45 -8.67 -7.52
C LYS A 86 -1.23 -7.74 -7.51
N TRP A 87 -1.36 -6.54 -6.92
CA TRP A 87 -0.25 -5.60 -6.78
C TRP A 87 0.71 -6.01 -5.67
N VAL A 88 0.14 -6.48 -4.57
CA VAL A 88 0.87 -6.90 -3.36
C VAL A 88 0.50 -8.33 -3.00
N THR A 89 1.37 -8.97 -2.24
CA THR A 89 1.11 -10.25 -1.57
C THR A 89 1.42 -10.08 -0.08
N PHE A 90 0.95 -11.00 0.75
CA PHE A 90 1.23 -10.97 2.19
C PHE A 90 2.12 -12.13 2.57
N ARG A 91 3.04 -11.87 3.49
CA ARG A 91 3.80 -12.91 4.20
C ARG A 91 3.24 -13.04 5.62
N ASP A 92 3.34 -14.25 6.14
CA ASP A 92 3.20 -14.58 7.55
C ASP A 92 4.44 -14.11 8.31
#